data_AF-A0A4R9EZ95-F1
#
_entry.id   AF-A0A4R9EZ95-F1
#
_cell.length_a   1.000
_cell.length_b   1.000
_cell.length_c   1.000
_cell.angle_alpha   90.00
_cell.angle_beta   90.00
_cell.angle_gamma   90.00
#
_symmetry.space_group_name_H-M   'P 1'
#
loop_
_entity.id
_entity.type
_entity.pdbx_description
1 polymer ?
#
loop_
_entity_poly.entity_id
_entity_poly.type
_entity_poly.pdbx_seq_one_letter_code
_entity_poly.pdbx_strand_id
1 'polypeptide(L)'
;MGARFKMSRKGVGQMLRMPTMQAEMLRRAEVIKGVAIATSPVDAGGPHPGHYKASWETDSTRRGGHRRDRAAGYVRNTAYYARWVEYGTEKVPAHHVLLRAALIGGRNQ
;
A
#
# COMPACT_ATOMS: atom_id res chain seq x y z
N MET A 1 11.80 -30.11 -32.14
CA MET A 1 10.50 -29.53 -31.73
C MET A 1 10.68 -28.80 -30.41
N GLY A 2 10.43 -27.49 -30.35
CA GLY A 2 10.43 -26.76 -29.09
C GLY A 2 9.20 -27.16 -28.25
N ALA A 3 9.40 -27.43 -26.96
CA ALA A 3 8.29 -27.76 -26.07
C ALA A 3 7.30 -26.57 -26.01
N ARG A 4 6.04 -26.81 -26.36
CA ARG A 4 4.97 -25.81 -26.19
C ARG A 4 4.56 -25.76 -24.73
N PHE A 5 4.94 -24.69 -24.02
CA PHE A 5 4.46 -24.45 -22.67
C PHE A 5 2.94 -24.25 -22.67
N LYS A 6 2.23 -25.03 -21.85
CA LYS A 6 0.78 -24.86 -21.61
C LYS A 6 0.57 -24.41 -20.17
N MET A 7 0.33 -23.11 -19.97
CA MET A 7 0.11 -22.54 -18.65
C MET A 7 -1.19 -23.06 -18.02
N SER A 8 -1.12 -23.56 -16.78
CA SER A 8 -2.30 -23.89 -15.98
C SER A 8 -2.78 -22.68 -15.20
N ARG A 9 -3.95 -22.12 -15.55
CA ARG A 9 -4.56 -21.00 -14.80
C ARG A 9 -4.80 -21.35 -13.33
N LYS A 10 -5.16 -22.59 -13.04
CA LYS A 10 -5.34 -23.09 -11.67
C LYS A 10 -4.01 -23.09 -10.90
N GLY A 11 -2.93 -23.56 -11.53
CA GLY A 11 -1.58 -23.55 -10.96
C GLY A 11 -1.10 -22.13 -10.66
N VAL A 12 -1.27 -21.20 -11.61
CA VAL A 12 -0.94 -19.79 -11.41
C VAL A 12 -1.73 -19.19 -10.24
N GLY A 13 -3.03 -19.48 -10.14
CA GLY A 13 -3.85 -19.02 -9.01
C GLY A 13 -3.37 -19.57 -7.66
N GLN A 14 -2.85 -20.79 -7.61
CA GLN A 14 -2.24 -21.34 -6.40
C GLN A 14 -0.94 -20.62 -6.06
N MET A 15 -0.07 -20.37 -7.06
CA MET A 15 1.18 -19.63 -6.90
C MET A 15 0.94 -18.22 -6.34
N LEU A 16 -0.05 -17.50 -6.87
CA LEU A 16 -0.40 -16.15 -6.42
C LEU A 16 -0.92 -16.09 -4.97
N ARG A 17 -1.31 -17.23 -4.38
CA ARG A 17 -1.81 -17.34 -2.99
C ARG A 17 -0.82 -18.02 -2.05
N MET A 18 0.40 -18.28 -2.50
CA MET A 18 1.44 -18.88 -1.67
C MET A 18 1.81 -17.93 -0.51
N PRO A 19 2.17 -18.47 0.68
CA PRO A 19 2.64 -17.65 1.80
C PRO A 19 3.81 -16.73 1.42
N THR A 20 4.70 -17.19 0.54
CA THR A 20 5.82 -16.38 0.02
C THR A 20 5.34 -15.15 -0.76
N MET A 21 4.26 -15.28 -1.53
CA MET A 21 3.67 -14.14 -2.25
C MET A 21 3.02 -13.15 -1.27
N GLN A 22 2.37 -13.63 -0.21
CA GLN A 22 1.85 -12.76 0.85
C GLN A 22 2.98 -12.00 1.56
N ALA A 23 4.07 -12.70 1.93
CA ALA A 23 5.23 -12.07 2.56
C ALA A 23 5.85 -11.01 1.65
N GLU A 24 5.96 -11.26 0.34
CA GLU A 24 6.45 -10.26 -0.61
C GLU A 24 5.50 -9.06 -0.74
N MET A 25 4.18 -9.28 -0.73
CA MET A 25 3.21 -8.18 -0.72
C MET A 25 3.32 -7.35 0.57
N LEU A 26 3.57 -7.98 1.73
CA LEU A 26 3.82 -7.27 2.97
C LEU A 26 5.12 -6.46 2.90
N ARG A 27 6.22 -7.05 2.41
CA ARG A 27 7.50 -6.36 2.23
C ARG A 27 7.34 -5.10 1.38
N ARG A 28 6.61 -5.19 0.26
CA ARG A 28 6.32 -4.04 -0.60
C ARG A 28 5.45 -2.99 0.09
N ALA A 29 4.46 -3.43 0.88
CA ALA A 29 3.62 -2.52 1.66
C ALA A 29 4.44 -1.74 2.71
N GLU A 30 5.39 -2.39 3.39
CA GLU A 30 6.32 -1.74 4.33
C GLU A 30 7.21 -0.70 3.63
N VAL A 31 7.71 -0.98 2.42
CA VAL A 31 8.48 0.01 1.63
C VAL A 31 7.62 1.24 1.34
N ILE A 32 6.39 1.04 0.85
CA ILE A 32 5.46 2.15 0.56
C ILE A 32 5.14 2.93 1.86
N LYS A 33 4.90 2.25 2.98
CA LYS A 33 4.68 2.88 4.28
C LYS A 33 5.89 3.72 4.72
N GLY A 34 7.11 3.24 4.53
CA GLY A 34 8.31 4.00 4.83
C GLY A 34 8.35 5.34 4.07
N VAL A 35 8.02 5.31 2.77
CA VAL A 35 7.91 6.53 1.95
C VAL A 35 6.76 7.43 2.43
N ALA A 36 5.61 6.84 2.77
CA ALA A 36 4.46 7.58 3.27
C ALA A 36 4.80 8.34 4.56
N ILE A 37 5.47 7.68 5.52
CA ILE A 37 5.95 8.32 6.75
C ILE A 37 6.95 9.44 6.46
N ALA A 38 7.89 9.21 5.54
CA ALA A 38 8.92 10.20 5.19
C ALA A 38 8.33 11.46 4.55
N THR A 39 7.25 11.31 3.77
CA THR A 39 6.63 12.40 3.00
C THR A 39 5.38 12.99 3.66
N SER A 40 4.92 12.43 4.77
CA SER A 40 3.78 12.93 5.54
C SER A 40 4.02 14.36 6.05
N PRO A 41 3.05 15.29 5.85
CA PRO A 41 3.11 16.60 6.48
C PRO A 41 2.99 16.49 8.00
N VAL A 42 3.53 17.50 8.68
CA VAL A 42 3.44 17.66 10.13
C VAL A 42 2.87 19.05 10.40
N ASP A 43 1.70 19.10 11.04
CA ASP A 43 1.13 20.34 11.55
C ASP A 43 1.71 20.62 12.95
N ALA A 44 2.76 21.43 13.02
CA ALA A 44 3.45 21.74 14.27
C ALA A 44 2.64 22.63 15.22
N GLY A 45 1.68 23.41 14.69
CA GLY A 45 0.84 24.31 15.48
C GLY A 45 -0.50 23.70 15.92
N GLY A 46 -0.82 22.51 15.42
CA GLY A 46 -2.08 21.81 15.74
C GLY A 46 -2.09 21.18 17.14
N PRO A 47 -3.26 20.74 17.62
CA PRO A 47 -3.43 20.13 18.94
C PRO A 47 -2.71 18.77 19.09
N HIS A 48 -2.41 18.09 17.98
CA HIS A 48 -1.72 16.80 17.96
C HIS A 48 -0.62 16.76 16.88
N PRO A 49 0.53 17.43 17.11
CA PRO A 49 1.60 17.50 16.13
C PRO A 49 2.11 16.10 15.74
N GLY A 50 2.20 15.85 14.43
CA GLY A 50 2.75 14.62 13.89
C GLY A 50 1.83 13.39 13.97
N HIS A 51 0.60 13.51 14.48
CA HIS A 51 -0.34 12.39 14.60
C HIS A 51 -0.56 11.67 13.26
N TYR A 52 -0.84 12.40 12.17
CA TYR A 52 -1.00 11.82 10.83
C TYR A 52 0.20 10.97 10.40
N LYS A 53 1.42 11.47 10.64
CA LYS A 53 2.67 10.76 10.29
C LYS A 53 2.86 9.49 11.13
N ALA A 54 2.36 9.46 12.36
CA ALA A 54 2.42 8.30 13.24
C ALA A 54 1.33 7.25 12.95
N SER A 55 0.24 7.63 12.28
CA SER A 55 -0.94 6.76 12.06
C SER A 55 -0.86 5.83 10.83
N TRP A 56 0.33 5.48 10.35
CA TRP A 56 0.47 4.59 9.19
C TRP A 56 0.55 3.11 9.59
N GLU A 57 -0.24 2.27 8.91
CA GLU A 57 -0.31 0.84 9.13
C GLU A 57 -0.24 0.05 7.81
N THR A 58 0.21 -1.19 7.94
CA THR A 58 0.45 -2.15 6.87
C THR A 58 -0.07 -3.51 7.26
N ASP A 59 -0.62 -4.24 6.30
CA ASP A 59 -1.05 -5.63 6.48
C ASP A 59 -1.01 -6.37 5.12
N SER A 60 -1.13 -7.69 5.13
CA SER A 60 -1.22 -8.51 3.94
C SER A 60 -2.15 -9.70 4.11
N THR A 61 -2.75 -10.15 3.02
CA THR A 61 -3.59 -11.35 2.99
C THR A 61 -3.25 -12.21 1.79
N ARG A 62 -3.52 -13.52 1.89
CA ARG A 62 -3.41 -14.48 0.77
C ARG A 62 -4.59 -14.42 -0.20
N ARG A 63 -5.68 -13.73 0.17
CA ARG A 63 -6.95 -13.66 -0.58
C ARG A 63 -7.46 -12.22 -0.67
N GLY A 64 -6.69 -11.39 -1.34
CA GLY A 64 -7.00 -9.99 -1.60
C GLY A 64 -7.33 -9.71 -3.08
N GLY A 65 -7.38 -8.42 -3.41
CA GLY A 65 -7.95 -7.93 -4.66
C GLY A 65 -9.47 -8.08 -4.71
N HIS A 66 -10.11 -7.48 -5.73
CA HIS A 66 -11.57 -7.46 -5.85
C HIS A 66 -12.19 -8.88 -5.87
N ARG A 67 -11.50 -9.85 -6.48
CA ARG A 67 -11.95 -11.25 -6.57
C ARG A 67 -11.42 -12.17 -5.45
N ARG A 68 -10.67 -11.64 -4.47
CA ARG A 68 -10.08 -12.43 -3.37
C ARG A 68 -9.25 -13.62 -3.84
N ASP A 69 -8.57 -13.46 -4.98
CA ASP A 69 -7.96 -14.56 -5.73
C ASP A 69 -6.43 -14.58 -5.72
N ARG A 70 -5.79 -13.62 -5.08
CA ARG A 70 -4.34 -13.43 -5.04
C ARG A 70 -3.89 -12.85 -3.70
N ALA A 71 -2.61 -12.95 -3.36
CA ALA A 71 -2.09 -12.21 -2.24
C ALA A 71 -2.15 -10.69 -2.50
N ALA A 72 -2.41 -9.90 -1.46
CA ALA A 72 -2.43 -8.44 -1.53
C ALA A 72 -1.82 -7.85 -0.26
N GLY A 73 -1.14 -6.71 -0.42
CA GLY A 73 -0.67 -5.86 0.66
C GLY A 73 -1.54 -4.61 0.76
N TYR A 74 -1.76 -4.13 1.97
CA TYR A 74 -2.54 -2.93 2.26
C TYR A 74 -1.65 -1.92 2.98
N VAL A 75 -1.76 -0.65 2.59
CA VAL A 75 -1.16 0.50 3.28
C VAL A 75 -2.30 1.46 3.58
N ARG A 76 -2.45 1.84 4.84
CA ARG A 76 -3.55 2.70 5.30
C ARG A 76 -3.08 3.68 6.36
N ASN A 77 -3.70 4.85 6.40
CA ASN A 77 -3.55 5.79 7.49
C ASN A 77 -4.83 5.73 8.35
N THR A 78 -4.67 5.53 9.66
CA THR A 78 -5.78 5.36 10.61
C THR A 78 -6.29 6.66 11.21
N ALA A 79 -5.64 7.80 10.92
CA ALA A 79 -6.15 9.09 11.35
C ALA A 79 -7.51 9.36 10.70
N TYR A 80 -8.50 9.76 11.52
CA TYR A 80 -9.86 10.05 11.03
C TYR A 80 -9.87 11.11 9.91
N TYR A 81 -8.87 12.00 9.91
CA TYR A 81 -8.73 13.08 8.95
C TYR A 81 -7.83 12.77 7.75
N ALA A 82 -7.34 11.54 7.61
CA ALA A 82 -6.43 11.17 6.54
C ALA A 82 -6.96 11.45 5.14
N ARG A 83 -8.28 11.33 4.92
CA ARG A 83 -8.93 11.64 3.64
C ARG A 83 -8.70 13.10 3.22
N TRP A 84 -8.81 14.04 4.15
CA TRP A 84 -8.63 15.46 3.86
C TRP A 84 -7.15 15.83 3.66
N VAL A 85 -6.23 15.11 4.28
CA VAL A 85 -4.79 15.27 3.97
C VAL A 85 -4.49 14.74 2.57
N GLU A 86 -5.07 13.59 2.19
CA GLU A 86 -4.85 12.99 0.88
C GLU A 86 -5.42 13.85 -0.25
N TYR A 87 -6.67 14.31 -0.14
CA TYR A 87 -7.40 14.97 -1.22
C TYR A 87 -7.61 16.48 -1.04
N GLY A 88 -7.19 17.02 0.10
CA GLY A 88 -7.37 18.44 0.42
C GLY A 88 -8.81 18.79 0.79
N THR A 89 -9.00 20.08 1.03
CA THR A 89 -10.27 20.79 1.19
C THR A 89 -10.15 22.14 0.51
N GLU A 90 -11.17 23.00 0.59
CA GLU A 90 -11.08 24.39 0.10
C GLU A 90 -9.97 25.19 0.79
N LYS A 91 -9.59 24.85 2.01
CA LYS A 91 -8.61 25.59 2.83
C LYS A 91 -7.24 24.93 2.91
N VAL A 92 -7.16 23.63 2.59
CA VAL A 92 -5.94 22.83 2.74
C VAL A 92 -5.64 22.15 1.41
N PRO A 93 -4.47 22.36 0.82
CA PRO A 93 -4.11 21.71 -0.44
C PRO A 93 -4.02 20.20 -0.30
N ALA A 94 -4.32 19.48 -1.37
CA ALA A 94 -4.19 18.02 -1.41
C ALA A 94 -2.72 17.62 -1.34
N HIS A 95 -2.35 16.79 -0.34
CA HIS A 95 -0.99 16.29 -0.23
C HIS A 95 -0.77 15.01 -1.02
N HIS A 96 -1.80 14.22 -1.35
CA HIS A 96 -1.65 12.97 -2.13
C HIS A 96 -0.51 12.08 -1.61
N VAL A 97 -0.40 11.90 -0.30
CA VAL A 97 0.75 11.22 0.34
C VAL A 97 0.76 9.76 -0.06
N LEU A 98 -0.39 9.07 0.02
CA LEU A 98 -0.48 7.66 -0.33
C LEU A 98 -0.25 7.43 -1.83
N LEU A 99 -0.82 8.28 -2.69
CA LEU A 99 -0.58 8.21 -4.13
C LEU A 99 0.91 8.36 -4.46
N ARG A 100 1.58 9.39 -3.91
CA ARG A 100 3.01 9.62 -4.15
C ARG A 100 3.87 8.49 -3.58
N ALA A 101 3.55 8.01 -2.38
CA ALA A 101 4.24 6.89 -1.76
C ALA A 101 4.11 5.61 -2.60
N ALA A 102 2.94 5.32 -3.15
CA ALA A 102 2.73 4.17 -4.02
C ALA A 102 3.50 4.30 -5.35
N LEU A 103 3.58 5.50 -5.94
CA LEU A 103 4.35 5.76 -7.16
C LEU A 103 5.87 5.60 -6.94
N ILE A 104 6.37 6.02 -5.78
CA ILE A 104 7.80 5.96 -5.44
C ILE A 104 8.18 4.54 -4.96
N GLY A 105 7.51 4.04 -3.92
CA GLY A 105 7.81 2.76 -3.27
C GLY A 105 7.25 1.53 -3.98
N GLY A 106 6.30 1.71 -4.91
CA GLY A 106 5.70 0.62 -5.69
C GLY A 106 6.40 0.32 -7.01
N ARG A 107 7.42 1.11 -7.41
CA ARG A 107 8.27 0.77 -8.57
C ARG A 107 8.98 -0.54 -8.27
N ASN A 108 8.94 -1.48 -9.21
CA ASN A 108 9.58 -2.80 -9.09
C ASN A 108 11.10 -2.64 -8.88
N GLN A 109 11.53 -2.68 -7.62
CA GLN A 109 12.91 -2.87 -7.19
C GLN A 109 13.05 -4.26 -6.57
#